data_AF-A0A0K0Y9Z2-F1
#
_entry.id   AF-A0A0K0Y9Z2-F1
#
_cell.length_a   1.000
_cell.length_b   1.000
_cell.length_c   1.000
_cell.angle_alpha   90.00
_cell.angle_beta   90.00
_cell.angle_gamma   90.00
#
_symmetry.space_group_name_H-M   'P 1'
#
loop_
_entity.id
_entity.type
_entity.pdbx_description
1 polymer ?
#
loop_
_entity_poly.entity_id
_entity_poly.type
_entity_poly.pdbx_seq_one_letter_code
_entity_poly.pdbx_strand_id
1 'polypeptide(L)'
;MWERHGVQPAAQEYLGATATVFRQVGSYNCRPIRTTQGASTRWSTHSTGDAIDITGFDFSDGRRIRLIADWDDGTEEGQFLRAVRDSACTWFATTLSPDYNSLHADHFHLQARGWGTCR
;
A
#
# COMPACT_ATOMS: atom_id res chain seq x y z
N MET A 1 8.48 -9.20 -7.42
CA MET A 1 9.02 -9.80 -6.17
C MET A 1 8.01 -9.71 -5.03
N TRP A 2 7.62 -8.51 -4.61
CA TRP A 2 6.65 -8.31 -3.51
C TRP A 2 5.32 -9.07 -3.69
N GLU A 3 4.71 -9.04 -4.88
CA GLU A 3 3.50 -9.83 -5.15
C GLU A 3 3.70 -11.32 -4.79
N ARG A 4 4.72 -11.95 -5.38
CA ARG A 4 4.95 -13.39 -5.27
C ARG A 4 5.34 -13.83 -3.85
N HIS A 5 6.08 -13.00 -3.13
CA HIS A 5 6.72 -13.37 -1.86
C HIS A 5 6.09 -12.69 -0.63
N GLY A 6 5.20 -11.72 -0.83
CA GLY A 6 4.49 -11.02 0.23
C GLY A 6 2.98 -11.16 0.09
N VAL A 7 2.44 -10.71 -1.04
CA VAL A 7 0.99 -10.64 -1.24
C VAL A 7 0.36 -12.01 -1.39
N GLN A 8 0.87 -12.86 -2.27
CA GLN A 8 0.27 -14.17 -2.51
C GLN A 8 0.36 -15.10 -1.28
N PRO A 9 1.48 -15.19 -0.54
CA PRO A 9 1.53 -15.96 0.70
C PRO A 9 0.55 -15.45 1.75
N ALA A 10 0.48 -14.13 1.98
CA ALA A 10 -0.47 -13.56 2.94
C ALA A 10 -1.92 -13.80 2.53
N ALA A 11 -2.23 -13.69 1.23
CA ALA A 11 -3.57 -13.98 0.70
C ALA A 11 -3.98 -15.43 0.97
N GLN A 12 -3.05 -16.38 0.81
CA GLN A 12 -3.33 -17.79 1.10
C GLN A 12 -3.46 -18.04 2.62
N GLU A 13 -2.61 -17.43 3.43
CA GLU A 13 -2.59 -17.62 4.88
C GLU A 13 -3.85 -17.08 5.57
N TYR A 14 -4.19 -15.82 5.32
CA TYR A 14 -5.28 -15.16 6.03
C TYR A 14 -6.64 -15.36 5.36
N LEU A 15 -6.66 -15.56 4.04
CA LEU A 15 -7.90 -15.56 3.27
C LEU A 15 -8.13 -16.90 2.56
N GLY A 16 -7.12 -17.75 2.38
CA GLY A 16 -7.26 -18.98 1.59
C GLY A 16 -7.59 -18.73 0.11
N ALA A 17 -7.21 -17.56 -0.42
CA ALA A 17 -7.49 -17.14 -1.79
C ALA A 17 -6.27 -16.53 -2.48
N THR A 18 -6.34 -16.43 -3.81
CA THR A 18 -5.30 -15.80 -4.62
C THR A 18 -5.68 -14.37 -4.91
N ALA A 19 -4.77 -13.42 -4.68
CA ALA A 19 -4.96 -12.04 -5.11
C ALA A 19 -4.84 -11.99 -6.64
N THR A 20 -5.86 -11.49 -7.33
CA THR A 20 -5.94 -11.48 -8.80
C THR A 20 -5.81 -10.08 -9.39
N VAL A 21 -6.15 -9.04 -8.62
CA VAL A 21 -6.03 -7.64 -9.07
C VAL A 21 -5.46 -6.78 -7.95
N PHE A 22 -4.49 -5.94 -8.31
CA PHE A 22 -3.98 -4.86 -7.47
C PHE A 22 -4.71 -3.58 -7.86
N ARG A 23 -5.48 -3.00 -6.94
CA ARG A 23 -6.19 -1.74 -7.16
C ARG A 23 -5.24 -0.58 -6.87
N GLN A 24 -4.94 0.25 -7.87
CA GLN A 24 -4.00 1.36 -7.75
C GLN A 24 -4.58 2.66 -8.32
N VAL A 25 -4.16 3.80 -7.75
CA VAL A 25 -4.67 5.14 -8.13
C VAL A 25 -3.64 6.00 -8.85
N GLY A 26 -2.41 5.53 -8.98
CA GLY A 26 -1.41 6.16 -9.83
C GLY A 26 0.02 5.83 -9.45
N SER A 27 0.90 6.03 -10.43
CA SER A 27 2.35 5.95 -10.25
C SER A 27 3.06 7.25 -10.65
N TYR A 28 2.52 8.01 -11.60
CA TYR A 28 3.07 9.29 -12.04
C TYR A 28 2.15 10.47 -11.74
N ASN A 29 2.69 11.50 -11.08
CA ASN A 29 2.06 12.81 -10.94
C ASN A 29 3.11 13.88 -10.59
N CYS A 30 3.36 14.80 -11.52
CA CYS A 30 4.33 15.88 -11.37
C CYS A 30 3.81 16.98 -10.45
N ARG A 31 4.08 16.86 -9.15
CA ARG A 31 3.66 17.80 -8.11
C ARG A 31 4.54 17.74 -6.86
N PRO A 32 4.61 18.83 -6.07
CA PRO A 32 5.21 18.76 -4.74
C PRO A 32 4.47 17.79 -3.81
N ILE A 33 5.15 17.32 -2.76
CA ILE A 33 4.54 16.48 -1.72
C ILE A 33 3.42 17.27 -1.02
N ARG A 34 2.28 16.63 -0.80
CA ARG A 34 1.23 17.14 0.08
C ARG A 34 1.48 16.65 1.51
N THR A 35 1.47 17.55 2.48
CA THR A 35 1.46 17.26 3.91
C THR A 35 0.11 17.65 4.51
N THR A 36 -0.09 17.34 5.79
CA THR A 36 -1.29 17.77 6.52
C THR A 36 -1.38 19.30 6.67
N GLN A 37 -0.30 20.04 6.42
CA GLN A 37 -0.25 21.50 6.43
C GLN A 37 -0.27 22.14 5.03
N GLY A 38 -0.40 21.36 3.95
CA GLY A 38 -0.43 21.86 2.57
C GLY A 38 0.75 21.36 1.72
N ALA A 39 1.13 22.11 0.69
CA ALA A 39 2.21 21.72 -0.21
C ALA A 39 3.60 21.91 0.44
N SER A 40 4.46 20.92 0.29
CA SER A 40 5.88 20.98 0.65
C SER A 40 6.71 21.65 -0.45
N THR A 41 7.94 22.05 -0.12
CA THR A 41 8.97 22.44 -1.11
C THR A 41 9.64 21.25 -1.79
N ARG A 42 9.43 20.03 -1.27
CA ARG A 42 9.99 18.79 -1.84
C ARG A 42 9.09 18.20 -2.91
N TRP A 43 9.69 17.72 -4.00
CA TRP A 43 9.00 16.97 -5.04
C TRP A 43 8.60 15.57 -4.57
N SER A 44 7.42 15.13 -4.98
CA SER A 44 6.95 13.77 -4.71
C SER A 44 7.73 12.75 -5.53
N THR A 45 7.92 11.54 -5.00
CA THR A 45 8.44 10.38 -5.74
C THR A 45 7.54 9.97 -6.92
N HIS A 46 6.24 10.30 -6.88
CA HIS A 46 5.37 10.20 -8.05
C HIS A 46 5.75 11.16 -9.17
N SER A 47 6.46 12.27 -8.90
CA SER A 47 6.85 13.21 -9.95
C SER A 47 7.85 12.62 -10.94
N THR A 48 8.49 11.52 -10.56
CA THR A 48 9.47 10.80 -11.36
C THR A 48 9.07 9.35 -11.63
N GLY A 49 7.86 8.93 -11.22
CA GLY A 49 7.36 7.57 -11.42
C GLY A 49 7.99 6.52 -10.50
N ASP A 50 8.60 6.94 -9.38
CA ASP A 50 9.29 6.03 -8.45
C ASP A 50 8.41 5.57 -7.28
N ALA A 51 7.11 5.80 -7.39
CA ALA A 51 6.14 5.39 -6.41
C ALA A 51 4.88 4.84 -7.07
N ILE A 52 4.14 4.03 -6.32
CA ILE A 52 2.82 3.55 -6.69
C ILE A 52 1.92 3.57 -5.44
N ASP A 53 0.67 3.98 -5.63
CA ASP A 53 -0.34 4.01 -4.57
C ASP A 53 -1.32 2.85 -4.75
N ILE A 54 -1.31 1.88 -3.82
CA ILE A 54 -2.18 0.69 -3.83
C ILE A 54 -3.33 0.87 -2.83
N THR A 55 -4.57 0.82 -3.32
CA THR A 55 -5.80 1.03 -2.52
C THR A 55 -6.47 -0.26 -2.05
N GLY A 56 -6.07 -1.42 -2.58
CA GLY A 56 -6.68 -2.69 -2.22
C GLY A 56 -6.44 -3.80 -3.24
N PHE A 57 -7.17 -4.90 -3.07
CA PHE A 57 -6.98 -6.14 -3.81
C PHE A 57 -8.34 -6.79 -4.15
N ASP A 58 -8.45 -7.38 -5.34
CA ASP A 58 -9.52 -8.33 -5.66
C ASP A 58 -8.95 -9.76 -5.66
N PHE A 59 -9.80 -10.74 -5.35
CA PHE A 59 -9.40 -12.13 -5.15
C PHE A 59 -10.12 -13.10 -6.09
N SER A 60 -9.56 -14.31 -6.22
CA SER A 60 -10.08 -15.37 -7.09
C SER A 60 -11.48 -15.87 -6.74
N ASP A 61 -11.93 -15.65 -5.50
CA ASP A 61 -13.25 -16.02 -5.01
C ASP A 61 -14.27 -14.88 -5.07
N GLY A 62 -13.89 -13.74 -5.67
CA GLY A 62 -14.74 -12.57 -5.82
C GLY A 62 -14.70 -11.58 -4.66
N ARG A 63 -13.95 -11.85 -3.58
CA ARG A 63 -13.74 -10.86 -2.52
C ARG A 63 -13.02 -9.63 -3.06
N ARG A 64 -13.34 -8.48 -2.47
CA ARG A 64 -12.65 -7.21 -2.69
C ARG A 64 -12.33 -6.59 -1.35
N ILE A 65 -11.06 -6.31 -1.13
CA ILE A 65 -10.54 -5.69 0.08
C ILE A 65 -10.02 -4.31 -0.29
N ARG A 66 -10.39 -3.29 0.48
CA ARG A 66 -9.95 -1.89 0.31
C ARG A 66 -9.41 -1.38 1.64
N LEU A 67 -8.27 -0.70 1.63
CA LEU A 67 -7.64 -0.20 2.85
C LEU A 67 -8.58 0.70 3.67
N ILE A 68 -9.31 1.61 3.00
CA ILE A 68 -10.23 2.52 3.69
C ILE A 68 -11.38 1.84 4.42
N ALA A 69 -11.73 0.61 4.03
CA ALA A 69 -12.87 -0.13 4.58
C ALA A 69 -12.44 -1.25 5.54
N ASP A 70 -11.27 -1.85 5.29
CA ASP A 70 -10.94 -3.17 5.82
C ASP A 70 -9.62 -3.19 6.63
N TRP A 71 -9.08 -2.02 7.03
CA TRP A 71 -7.83 -1.91 7.81
C TRP A 71 -7.97 -2.30 9.30
N ASP A 72 -9.14 -2.80 9.75
CA ASP A 72 -9.38 -3.14 11.15
C ASP A 72 -8.67 -4.45 11.57
N ASP A 73 -7.94 -4.40 12.68
CA ASP A 73 -7.07 -5.48 13.19
C ASP A 73 -7.85 -6.74 13.59
N GLY A 74 -9.14 -6.60 13.87
CA GLY A 74 -10.01 -7.68 14.28
C GLY A 74 -10.43 -8.63 13.15
N THR A 75 -10.17 -8.30 11.88
CA THR A 75 -10.63 -9.08 10.73
C THR A 75 -9.49 -9.79 10.00
N GLU A 76 -9.81 -10.86 9.26
CA GLU A 76 -8.84 -11.55 8.40
C GLU A 76 -8.34 -10.62 7.30
N GLU A 77 -9.20 -9.74 6.78
CA GLU A 77 -8.86 -8.74 5.79
C GLU A 77 -7.83 -7.73 6.32
N GLY A 78 -8.02 -7.23 7.54
CA GLY A 78 -7.07 -6.30 8.16
C GLY A 78 -5.74 -6.97 8.48
N GLN A 79 -5.75 -8.21 8.96
CA GLN A 79 -4.55 -9.01 9.17
C GLN A 79 -3.79 -9.24 7.86
N PHE A 80 -4.49 -9.59 6.77
CA PHE A 80 -3.92 -9.68 5.43
C PHE A 80 -3.26 -8.35 5.00
N LEU A 81 -3.98 -7.23 5.13
CA LEU A 81 -3.46 -5.92 4.72
C LEU A 81 -2.22 -5.52 5.52
N ARG A 82 -2.17 -5.81 6.83
CA ARG A 82 -0.99 -5.56 7.67
C ARG A 82 0.20 -6.44 7.26
N ALA A 83 -0.02 -7.74 7.05
CA ALA A 83 1.03 -8.64 6.56
C ALA A 83 1.59 -8.20 5.20
N VAL A 84 0.71 -7.74 4.30
CA VAL A 84 1.08 -7.17 3.00
C VAL A 84 1.92 -5.91 3.15
N ARG A 85 1.52 -5.00 4.04
CA ARG A 85 2.26 -3.76 4.38
C ARG A 85 3.64 -4.08 4.95
N ASP A 86 3.73 -4.99 5.89
CA ASP A 86 4.99 -5.37 6.52
C ASP A 86 5.95 -6.02 5.52
N SER A 87 5.43 -6.88 4.64
CA SER A 87 6.23 -7.42 3.54
C SER A 87 6.71 -6.30 2.60
N ALA A 88 5.85 -5.33 2.28
CA ALA A 88 6.21 -4.21 1.40
C ALA A 88 7.43 -3.44 1.92
N CYS A 89 7.57 -3.28 3.24
CA CYS A 89 8.73 -2.63 3.86
C CYS A 89 10.07 -3.32 3.59
N THR A 90 10.08 -4.59 3.16
CA THR A 90 11.30 -5.29 2.71
C THR A 90 11.68 -4.94 1.27
N TRP A 91 10.69 -4.63 0.43
CA TRP A 91 10.88 -4.45 -1.02
C TRP A 91 10.92 -2.98 -1.44
N PHE A 92 10.33 -2.08 -0.66
CA PHE A 92 10.25 -0.66 -0.94
C PHE A 92 10.99 0.13 0.12
N ALA A 93 11.75 1.14 -0.32
CA ALA A 93 12.51 1.99 0.59
C ALA A 93 11.61 2.84 1.48
N THR A 94 10.37 3.11 1.08
CA THR A 94 9.37 3.67 1.98
C THR A 94 8.00 3.10 1.65
N THR A 95 7.31 2.65 2.70
CA THR A 95 5.92 2.19 2.70
C THR A 95 5.17 3.05 3.70
N LEU A 96 4.16 3.77 3.24
CA LEU A 96 3.25 4.55 4.08
C LEU A 96 1.85 3.96 3.99
N SER A 97 1.20 3.78 5.13
CA SER A 97 -0.08 3.10 5.29
C SER A 97 -1.06 3.97 6.08
N PRO A 98 -2.28 3.48 6.37
CA PRO A 98 -3.21 4.19 7.26
C PRO A 98 -2.62 4.47 8.65
N ASP A 99 -1.65 3.66 9.12
CA ASP A 99 -0.95 3.89 10.40
C ASP A 99 0.05 5.07 10.34
N TYR A 100 0.37 5.61 9.15
CA TYR A 100 1.26 6.77 9.01
C TYR A 100 0.53 8.10 9.28
N ASN A 101 -0.57 8.37 8.56
CA ASN A 101 -1.46 9.51 8.77
C ASN A 101 -2.75 9.42 7.92
N SER A 102 -3.66 10.36 8.16
CA SER A 102 -4.95 10.46 7.45
C SER A 102 -4.85 10.66 5.93
N LEU A 103 -3.72 11.14 5.39
CA LEU A 103 -3.55 11.28 3.94
C LEU A 103 -3.30 9.94 3.25
N HIS A 104 -3.00 8.88 4.01
CA HIS A 104 -2.72 7.52 3.53
C HIS A 104 -3.75 6.53 4.08
N ALA A 105 -4.90 7.01 4.57
CA ALA A 105 -5.94 6.17 5.14
C ALA A 105 -6.57 5.20 4.12
N ASP A 106 -6.44 5.48 2.82
CA ASP A 106 -7.07 4.73 1.74
C ASP A 106 -6.09 4.02 0.79
N HIS A 107 -4.77 4.17 0.99
CA HIS A 107 -3.77 3.53 0.14
C HIS A 107 -2.43 3.29 0.84
N PHE A 108 -1.70 2.27 0.37
CA PHE A 108 -0.27 2.16 0.59
C PHE A 108 0.46 3.04 -0.42
N HIS A 109 1.27 3.98 0.06
CA HIS A 109 2.26 4.65 -0.76
C HIS A 109 3.56 3.85 -0.73
N LEU A 110 3.94 3.27 -1.87
CA LEU A 110 5.11 2.42 -2.02
C LEU A 110 6.12 3.11 -2.93
N GLN A 111 7.26 3.52 -2.40
CA GLN A 111 8.32 4.18 -3.19
C GLN A 111 9.63 3.41 -3.18
N ALA A 112 10.29 3.38 -4.34
CA ALA A 112 11.48 2.57 -4.58
C ALA A 112 12.76 3.15 -3.95
N ARG A 113 12.76 4.45 -3.62
CA ARG A 113 13.95 5.18 -3.12
C ARG A 113 13.61 5.87 -1.81
N GLY A 114 14.60 6.25 -0.99
CA GLY A 114 14.40 7.01 0.24
C GLY A 114 14.98 6.33 1.48
N TRP A 115 14.57 6.80 2.67
CA TRP A 115 15.20 6.47 3.96
C TRP A 115 14.29 5.59 4.85
N GLY A 116 14.00 4.38 4.40
CA GLY A 116 13.56 3.24 5.23
C GLY A 116 12.29 3.42 6.07
N THR A 117 11.36 4.33 5.71
CA THR A 117 10.14 4.53 6.51
C THR A 117 9.15 3.40 6.25
N CYS A 118 8.69 2.74 7.32
CA CYS A 118 7.67 1.70 7.30
C CYS A 118 6.63 2.04 8.37
N ARG A 119 5.50 2.62 7.96
CA ARG A 119 4.39 3.01 8.83
C ARG A 119 3.09 2.98 8.06
#